data_AF-A0AAV8SFG7-F1
#
_entry.id   AF-A0AAV8SFG7-F1
#
_cell.length_a   1.000
_cell.length_b   1.000
_cell.length_c   1.000
_cell.angle_alpha   90.00
_cell.angle_beta   90.00
_cell.angle_gamma   90.00
#
_symmetry.space_group_name_H-M   'P 1'
#
loop_
_entity.id
_entity.type
_entity.pdbx_description
1 polymer ?
#
loop_
_entity_poly.entity_id
_entity_poly.type
_entity_poly.pdbx_seq_one_letter_code
_entity_poly.pdbx_strand_id
1 'polypeptide(L)'
;MESGSNGAEPTSWEELYNINLIPSELFFKFRKEIEGMRVGVNLEFYNAPINEFQAKFVLKPLSPEKKWKFIYEPIHQDIRILSKKIPVTKFLNLQV
;
A
#
# COMPACT_ATOMS: atom_id res chain seq x y z
N MET A 1 22.61 -15.09 47.41
CA MET A 1 23.63 -14.20 46.81
C MET A 1 23.17 -13.89 45.40
N GLU A 2 22.97 -12.62 45.11
CA GLU A 2 22.83 -12.12 43.74
C GLU A 2 24.09 -12.47 42.95
N SER A 3 23.90 -12.93 41.73
CA SER A 3 24.89 -12.75 40.66
C SER A 3 24.12 -12.70 39.35
N GLY A 4 23.50 -11.55 39.10
CA GLY A 4 23.18 -11.15 37.74
C GLY A 4 24.47 -11.14 36.94
N SER A 5 24.49 -11.92 35.87
CA SER A 5 25.46 -11.76 34.81
C SER A 5 24.69 -11.89 33.50
N ASN A 6 24.42 -10.73 32.92
CA ASN A 6 23.96 -10.56 31.55
C ASN A 6 24.95 -11.25 30.60
N GLY A 7 24.77 -12.55 30.39
CA GLY A 7 25.53 -13.34 29.43
C GLY A 7 25.00 -13.17 28.01
N ALA A 8 24.77 -11.93 27.57
CA ALA A 8 24.74 -11.63 26.15
C ALA A 8 26.20 -11.59 25.69
N GLU A 9 26.72 -12.77 25.32
CA GLU A 9 28.02 -12.87 24.64
C GLU A 9 28.03 -11.96 23.40
N PRO A 10 29.19 -11.39 23.05
CA PRO A 10 29.25 -10.26 22.13
C PRO A 10 28.67 -10.64 20.78
N THR A 11 27.63 -9.90 20.39
CA THR A 11 27.13 -9.78 19.02
C THR A 11 28.34 -9.70 18.11
N SER A 12 28.53 -10.72 17.26
CA SER A 12 29.67 -10.76 16.37
C SER A 12 29.73 -9.44 15.60
N TRP A 13 30.93 -8.91 15.33
CA TRP A 13 31.05 -7.66 14.56
C TRP A 13 30.27 -7.73 13.23
N GLU A 14 30.13 -8.93 12.68
CA GLU A 14 29.32 -9.26 11.51
C GLU A 14 27.81 -9.08 11.72
N GLU A 15 27.28 -9.39 12.91
CA GLU A 15 25.90 -9.12 13.29
C GLU A 15 25.64 -7.63 13.55
N LEU A 16 26.60 -6.91 14.16
CA LEU A 16 26.48 -5.45 14.40
C LEU A 16 26.48 -4.63 13.09
N TYR A 17 27.15 -5.13 12.04
CA TYR A 17 27.23 -4.50 10.73
C TYR A 17 26.42 -5.22 9.64
N ASN A 18 25.45 -6.05 10.02
CA ASN A 18 24.51 -6.63 9.05
C ASN A 18 23.50 -5.54 8.61
N ILE A 19 23.86 -4.82 7.55
CA ILE A 19 22.96 -3.90 6.88
C ILE A 19 21.98 -4.74 6.04
N ASN A 20 20.83 -5.07 6.64
CA ASN A 20 19.75 -5.73 5.93
C ASN A 20 19.08 -4.74 4.95
N LEU A 21 19.49 -4.79 3.68
CA LEU A 21 18.97 -3.96 2.59
C LEU A 21 17.66 -4.48 1.98
N ILE A 22 16.92 -5.36 2.66
CA ILE A 22 15.65 -5.85 2.14
C ILE A 22 14.59 -4.73 2.31
N PRO A 23 13.92 -4.31 1.22
CA PRO A 23 12.84 -3.33 1.31
C PRO A 23 11.70 -3.87 2.18
N SER A 24 11.29 -3.09 3.18
CA SER A 24 10.13 -3.43 3.99
C SER A 24 8.83 -3.45 3.17
N GLU A 25 8.77 -2.61 2.13
CA GLU A 25 7.59 -2.45 1.27
C GLU A 25 8.00 -2.31 -0.20
N LEU A 26 7.24 -2.94 -1.09
CA LEU A 26 7.37 -2.78 -2.55
C LEU A 26 6.01 -2.48 -3.18
N PHE A 27 5.94 -1.43 -3.99
CA PHE A 27 4.72 -1.00 -4.66
C PHE A 27 4.89 -0.97 -6.17
N PHE A 28 4.13 -1.82 -6.87
CA PHE A 28 4.04 -1.80 -8.33
C PHE A 28 2.69 -1.25 -8.76
N LYS A 29 2.69 -0.14 -9.48
CA LYS A 29 1.46 0.54 -9.94
C LYS A 29 1.42 0.57 -11.45
N PHE A 30 0.68 -0.35 -12.04
CA PHE A 30 0.44 -0.39 -13.47
C PHE A 30 -0.75 0.50 -13.80
N ARG A 31 -0.60 1.31 -14.86
CA ARG A 31 -1.65 2.19 -15.37
C ARG A 31 -1.72 2.07 -16.88
N LYS A 32 -2.92 1.92 -17.41
CA LYS A 32 -3.19 1.92 -18.85
C LYS A 32 -4.46 2.71 -19.14
N GLU A 33 -4.44 3.44 -20.24
CA GLU A 33 -5.60 4.16 -20.75
C GLU A 33 -6.21 3.38 -21.90
N ILE A 34 -7.52 3.11 -21.82
CA ILE A 34 -8.28 2.32 -22.78
C ILE A 34 -9.64 3.00 -22.94
N GLU A 35 -10.03 3.38 -24.16
CA GLU A 35 -11.38 3.89 -24.49
C GLU A 35 -11.93 4.97 -23.53
N GLY A 36 -11.11 5.97 -23.17
CA GLY A 36 -11.54 7.05 -22.26
C GLY A 36 -11.57 6.65 -20.78
N MET A 37 -11.04 5.47 -20.43
CA MET A 37 -10.91 4.95 -19.08
C MET A 37 -9.46 4.78 -18.69
N ARG A 38 -9.15 5.05 -17.42
CA ARG A 38 -7.90 4.67 -16.78
C ARG A 38 -8.12 3.40 -15.97
N VAL A 39 -7.47 2.34 -16.42
CA VAL A 39 -7.37 1.06 -15.74
C VAL A 39 -6.04 1.01 -15.02
N GLY A 40 -6.00 0.43 -13.82
CA GLY A 40 -4.73 0.14 -13.19
C GLY A 40 -4.80 -0.96 -12.17
N VAL A 41 -3.63 -1.54 -11.93
CA VAL A 41 -3.41 -2.62 -10.98
C VAL A 41 -2.31 -2.15 -10.04
N ASN A 42 -2.62 -2.11 -8.75
CA ASN A 42 -1.61 -1.92 -7.71
C ASN A 42 -1.30 -3.27 -7.09
N LEU A 43 -0.01 -3.59 -6.99
CA LEU A 43 0.51 -4.72 -6.26
C LEU A 43 1.38 -4.17 -5.14
N GLU A 44 1.04 -4.51 -3.91
CA GLU A 44 1.66 -3.98 -2.69
C GLU A 44 2.18 -5.18 -1.90
N PHE A 45 3.49 -5.23 -1.65
CA PHE A 45 4.16 -6.31 -0.94
C PHE A 45 4.77 -5.75 0.34
N TYR A 46 4.48 -6.39 1.47
CA TYR A 46 4.95 -6.02 2.80
C TYR A 46 5.76 -7.18 3.37
N ASN A 47 7.01 -6.93 3.77
CA ASN A 47 7.95 -7.97 4.21
C ASN A 47 8.07 -8.05 5.76
N ALA A 48 7.48 -7.12 6.50
CA ALA A 48 7.50 -7.09 7.96
C ALA A 48 6.23 -6.42 8.52
N PRO A 49 5.65 -6.88 9.64
CA PRO A 49 6.07 -8.03 10.48
C PRO A 49 5.60 -9.40 9.96
N ILE A 50 4.69 -9.44 8.99
CA ILE A 50 4.18 -10.65 8.35
C ILE A 50 4.27 -10.40 6.85
N ASN A 51 4.71 -11.40 6.09
CA ASN A 51 4.73 -11.33 4.63
C ASN A 51 3.31 -11.23 4.10
N GLU A 52 2.90 -10.01 3.75
CA GLU A 52 1.57 -9.72 3.24
C GLU A 52 1.67 -9.21 1.80
N PHE A 53 0.69 -9.60 0.99
CA PHE A 53 0.55 -9.13 -0.37
C PHE A 53 -0.88 -8.64 -0.57
N GLN A 54 -1.01 -7.48 -1.18
CA GLN A 54 -2.29 -6.89 -1.52
C GLN A 54 -2.32 -6.55 -3.01
N ALA A 55 -3.41 -6.95 -3.67
CA ALA A 55 -3.73 -6.53 -5.03
C ALA A 55 -4.93 -5.61 -5.01
N LYS A 56 -4.86 -4.52 -5.77
CA LYS A 56 -5.97 -3.59 -5.95
C LYS A 56 -6.17 -3.25 -7.43
N PHE A 57 -7.34 -3.57 -7.95
CA PHE A 57 -7.79 -3.09 -9.25
C PHE A 57 -8.42 -1.71 -9.09
N VAL A 58 -8.07 -0.80 -9.98
CA VAL A 58 -8.60 0.57 -10.00
C VAL A 58 -9.09 0.89 -11.39
N LEU A 59 -10.34 1.31 -11.48
CA LEU A 59 -10.96 1.75 -12.70
C LEU A 59 -11.56 3.15 -12.47
N LYS A 60 -11.19 4.10 -13.31
CA LYS A 60 -11.79 5.44 -13.30
C LYS A 60 -11.85 6.03 -14.70
N PRO A 61 -12.83 6.87 -15.02
CA PRO A 61 -12.87 7.57 -16.30
C PRO A 61 -11.74 8.61 -16.38
N LEU A 62 -11.35 8.98 -17.61
CA LEU A 62 -10.40 10.05 -17.88
C LEU A 62 -11.06 11.43 -17.85
N SER A 63 -12.35 11.50 -18.19
CA SER A 63 -13.10 12.76 -18.20
C SER A 63 -13.21 13.36 -16.80
N PRO A 64 -12.84 14.65 -16.61
CA PRO A 64 -13.00 15.35 -15.33
C PRO A 64 -14.46 15.49 -14.87
N GLU A 65 -15.42 15.38 -15.79
CA GLU A 65 -16.85 15.48 -15.50
C GLU A 65 -17.41 14.20 -14.87
N LYS A 66 -16.86 13.05 -15.31
CA LYS A 66 -17.22 11.73 -14.78
C LYS A 66 -16.38 11.48 -13.53
N LYS A 67 -16.90 11.85 -12.36
CA LYS A 67 -16.14 11.73 -11.09
C LYS A 67 -16.54 10.47 -10.34
N TRP A 68 -15.94 9.35 -10.71
CA TRP A 68 -16.07 8.10 -9.96
C TRP A 68 -14.77 7.30 -10.01
N LYS A 69 -14.56 6.41 -9.04
CA LYS A 69 -13.43 5.49 -8.97
C LYS A 69 -13.92 4.16 -8.41
N PHE A 70 -13.91 3.15 -9.26
CA PHE A 70 -14.13 1.77 -8.84
C PHE A 70 -12.80 1.19 -8.34
N ILE A 71 -12.88 0.48 -7.22
CA ILE A 71 -11.77 -0.19 -6.59
C ILE A 71 -12.22 -1.58 -6.21
N TYR A 72 -11.43 -2.59 -6.56
CA TYR A 72 -11.65 -3.96 -6.11
C TYR A 72 -10.37 -4.50 -5.47
N GLU A 73 -10.50 -5.05 -4.27
CA GLU A 73 -9.42 -5.71 -3.53
C GLU A 73 -9.76 -7.21 -3.41
N PRO A 74 -9.16 -8.08 -4.25
CA PRO A 74 -9.58 -9.47 -4.37
C PRO A 74 -9.46 -10.29 -3.08
N ILE A 75 -8.39 -10.05 -2.29
CA ILE A 75 -8.12 -10.80 -1.06
C ILE A 75 -9.15 -10.49 0.01
N HIS A 76 -9.50 -9.20 0.15
CA HIS A 76 -10.54 -8.75 1.08
C HIS A 76 -11.95 -8.98 0.53
N GLN A 77 -12.08 -9.41 -0.73
CA GLN A 77 -13.34 -9.48 -1.47
C GLN A 77 -14.14 -8.16 -1.41
N ASP A 78 -13.41 -7.05 -1.26
CA ASP A 78 -13.98 -5.72 -1.05
C ASP A 78 -14.14 -5.00 -2.39
N ILE A 79 -15.36 -4.54 -2.64
CA ILE A 79 -15.72 -3.73 -3.80
C ILE A 79 -16.11 -2.35 -3.31
N ARG A 80 -15.30 -1.35 -3.66
CA ARG A 80 -15.58 0.06 -3.37
C ARG A 80 -15.88 0.82 -4.65
N ILE A 81 -17.04 1.45 -4.68
CA ILE A 81 -17.40 2.43 -5.69
C ILE A 81 -17.36 3.79 -5.02
N LEU A 82 -16.31 4.55 -5.30
CA LEU A 82 -16.18 5.91 -4.79
C LEU A 82 -16.83 6.83 -5.81
N SER A 83 -17.95 7.42 -5.43
CA SER A 83 -18.56 8.51 -6.19
C SER A 83 -17.91 9.84 -5.78
N LYS A 84 -18.11 10.87 -6.60
CA LYS A 84 -17.48 12.20 -6.54
C LYS A 84 -17.07 12.65 -5.13
N LYS A 85 -15.78 12.98 -4.94
CA LYS A 85 -15.38 13.94 -3.90
C LYS A 85 -16.21 15.20 -4.13
N ILE A 86 -17.21 15.47 -3.30
CA ILE A 86 -18.00 16.70 -3.34
C ILE A 86 -17.12 17.76 -2.68
N PRO A 87 -16.54 18.70 -3.46
CA PRO A 87 -15.80 19.80 -2.87
C PRO A 87 -16.81 20.67 -2.11
N VAL A 88 -16.73 20.67 -0.79
CA VAL A 88 -17.49 21.61 0.04
C VAL A 88 -16.76 22.95 0.01
N THR A 89 -15.42 22.92 0.01
CA THR A 89 -14.55 24.10 -0.11
C THR A 89 -13.25 23.74 -0.85
N LYS A 90 -12.33 24.71 -1.05
CA LYS A 90 -10.98 24.46 -1.62
C LYS A 90 -10.15 23.44 -0.82
N PHE A 91 -10.46 23.27 0.47
CA PHE A 91 -9.67 22.46 1.39
C PHE A 91 -10.42 21.22 1.88
N LEU A 92 -11.75 21.17 1.70
CA LEU A 92 -12.59 20.10 2.21
C LEU A 92 -13.35 19.41 1.08
N ASN A 93 -13.18 18.09 0.99
CA ASN A 93 -13.94 17.26 0.07
C ASN A 93 -14.65 16.16 0.84
N LEU A 94 -15.98 16.07 0.71
CA LEU A 94 -16.77 14.94 1.20
C LEU A 94 -16.66 13.79 0.22
N GLN A 95 -16.43 12.58 0.72
CA GLN A 95 -16.44 11.35 -0.06
C GLN A 95 -17.57 10.48 0.47
N VAL A 96 -18.54 10.17 -0.40
CA VAL A 96 -19.68 9.28 -0.11
C VAL A 96 -19.48 7.97 -0.85
#